data_AF-A0A9E0IYT0-F1
#
_entry.id   AF-A0A9E0IYT0-F1
#
_cell.length_a   1.000
_cell.length_b   1.000
_cell.length_c   1.000
_cell.angle_alpha   90.00
_cell.angle_beta   90.00
_cell.angle_gamma   90.00
#
_symmetry.space_group_name_H-M   'P 1'
#
loop_
_entity.id
_entity.type
_entity.pdbx_description
1 polymer ?
#
loop_
_entity_poly.entity_id
_entity_poly.type
_entity_poly.pdbx_seq_one_letter_code
_entity_poly.pdbx_strand_id
1 'polypeptide(L)'
;MTIQSSFRNKAASLQCLAAVVLLFGMTGCIPSLNPLYTEKDLVFLPELLGTWTDPKSNEIWTFDKKSKTEYLLTHVDSNYRANFRAHLVKIGETIFLDLFPVKQDAGDYLYQMHVFPVHTFSKLTAIKDQVTIAMLDLAWLEEGIESNELDIEHAKANGTTLLTASTEELQAFMLKYANDAAAFSDPLVLQKSQ
;
A
#
# COMPACT_ATOMS: atom_id res chain seq x y z
N MET A 1 20.28 -23.29 -73.76
CA MET A 1 19.01 -22.65 -74.19
C MET A 1 18.33 -22.15 -72.92
N THR A 2 18.25 -20.81 -72.76
CA THR A 2 17.24 -20.05 -71.98
C THR A 2 17.21 -20.27 -70.44
N ILE A 3 17.80 -19.36 -69.62
CA ILE A 3 17.14 -18.23 -68.87
C ILE A 3 16.12 -18.77 -67.82
N GLN A 4 16.13 -18.50 -66.50
CA GLN A 4 16.09 -17.21 -65.79
C GLN A 4 16.03 -17.39 -64.24
N SER A 5 16.40 -16.31 -63.52
CA SER A 5 15.82 -15.77 -62.26
C SER A 5 15.70 -16.69 -61.02
N SER A 6 16.53 -16.49 -60.00
CA SER A 6 16.38 -15.50 -58.90
C SER A 6 15.25 -15.81 -57.91
N PHE A 7 15.63 -16.30 -56.73
CA PHE A 7 14.90 -16.02 -55.50
C PHE A 7 15.86 -15.45 -54.46
N ARG A 8 15.76 -14.13 -54.32
CA ARG A 8 16.22 -13.34 -53.19
C ARG A 8 15.22 -13.59 -52.05
N ASN A 9 15.69 -13.85 -50.84
CA ASN A 9 15.24 -13.17 -49.62
C ASN A 9 16.02 -13.69 -48.41
N LYS A 10 17.05 -12.93 -48.03
CA LYS A 10 17.52 -12.88 -46.65
C LYS A 10 16.50 -12.03 -45.88
N ALA A 11 15.58 -12.69 -45.19
CA ALA A 11 14.83 -12.04 -44.12
C ALA A 11 15.35 -12.65 -42.82
N ALA A 12 16.31 -11.96 -42.20
CA ALA A 12 16.64 -12.18 -40.80
C ALA A 12 15.37 -11.80 -40.02
N SER A 13 14.67 -12.81 -39.48
CA SER A 13 13.49 -12.61 -38.65
C SER A 13 13.93 -11.96 -37.36
N LEU A 14 13.56 -10.70 -37.21
CA LEU A 14 13.68 -9.89 -36.00
C LEU A 14 12.75 -10.48 -34.93
N GLN A 15 13.21 -11.51 -34.22
CA GLN A 15 12.60 -11.90 -32.96
C GLN A 15 13.07 -10.90 -31.90
N CYS A 16 12.36 -9.77 -31.81
CA CYS A 16 12.28 -9.01 -30.57
C CYS A 16 11.63 -9.94 -29.53
N LEU A 17 12.45 -10.72 -28.83
CA LEU A 17 12.04 -11.36 -27.60
C LEU A 17 11.82 -10.21 -26.61
N ALA A 18 10.62 -9.66 -26.60
CA ALA A 18 10.15 -8.78 -25.56
C ALA A 18 10.21 -9.61 -24.27
N ALA A 19 11.29 -9.46 -23.53
CA ALA A 19 11.34 -9.81 -22.12
C ALA A 19 10.33 -8.88 -21.43
N VAL A 20 9.06 -9.24 -21.48
CA VAL A 20 8.05 -8.72 -20.56
C VAL A 20 8.44 -9.31 -19.22
N VAL A 21 9.40 -8.66 -18.57
CA VAL A 21 9.60 -8.76 -17.14
C VAL A 21 8.31 -8.21 -16.56
N LEU A 22 7.34 -9.08 -16.32
CA LEU A 22 6.28 -8.83 -15.36
C LEU A 22 6.97 -8.71 -13.99
N LEU A 23 7.52 -7.52 -13.75
CA LEU A 23 7.69 -6.98 -12.41
C LEU A 23 6.26 -6.84 -11.88
N PHE A 24 5.72 -7.95 -11.37
CA PHE A 24 4.73 -7.86 -10.33
C PHE A 24 5.44 -7.11 -9.21
N GLY A 25 5.20 -5.80 -9.14
CA GLY A 25 5.64 -4.98 -8.02
C GLY A 25 5.18 -5.71 -6.77
N MET A 26 6.14 -6.13 -5.95
CA MET A 26 5.81 -6.58 -4.61
C MET A 26 5.15 -5.37 -3.97
N THR A 27 3.83 -5.39 -3.88
CA THR A 27 3.03 -4.37 -3.18
C THR A 27 3.33 -4.52 -1.70
N GLY A 28 4.54 -4.13 -1.31
CA GLY A 28 4.98 -4.07 0.06
C GLY A 28 4.36 -2.84 0.67
N CYS A 29 3.61 -3.01 1.76
CA CYS A 29 3.25 -1.87 2.59
C CYS A 29 4.56 -1.20 3.05
N ILE A 30 4.73 0.09 2.76
CA ILE A 30 5.88 0.84 3.25
C ILE A 30 5.67 1.08 4.76
N PRO A 31 6.52 0.52 5.63
CA PRO A 31 6.40 0.71 7.06
C PRO A 31 6.89 2.10 7.48
N SER A 32 6.29 2.63 8.53
CA SER A 32 6.67 3.87 9.19
C SER A 32 6.79 3.67 10.70
N LEU A 33 7.83 4.24 11.30
CA LEU A 33 7.99 4.26 12.76
C LEU A 33 6.94 5.17 13.43
N ASN A 34 6.60 6.27 12.78
CA ASN A 34 5.70 7.29 13.32
C ASN A 34 4.31 7.18 12.66
N PRO A 35 3.23 7.51 13.41
CA PRO A 35 1.90 7.61 12.83
C PRO A 35 1.83 8.75 11.82
N LEU A 36 0.88 8.66 10.89
CA LEU A 36 0.55 9.73 9.95
C LEU A 36 -0.29 10.86 10.60
N TYR A 37 -0.64 10.75 11.88
CA TYR A 37 -1.61 11.63 12.53
C TYR A 37 -1.18 12.14 13.90
N THR A 38 -1.74 13.30 14.24
CA THR A 38 -2.01 13.76 15.60
C THR A 38 -3.52 13.76 15.85
N GLU A 39 -3.98 13.97 17.09
CA GLU A 39 -5.42 13.90 17.42
C GLU A 39 -6.31 14.85 16.60
N LYS A 40 -5.78 16.02 16.20
CA LYS A 40 -6.50 17.03 15.41
C LYS A 40 -6.76 16.62 13.95
N ASP A 41 -5.99 15.65 13.43
CA ASP A 41 -6.03 15.24 12.03
C ASP A 41 -7.03 14.10 11.80
N LEU A 42 -7.53 13.52 12.90
CA LEU A 42 -8.37 12.34 12.88
C LEU A 42 -9.82 12.67 12.49
N VAL A 43 -10.35 11.86 11.59
CA VAL A 43 -11.76 11.88 11.18
C VAL A 43 -12.40 10.52 11.41
N PHE A 44 -13.73 10.50 11.49
CA PHE A 44 -14.50 9.27 11.63
C PHE A 44 -15.65 9.28 10.62
N LEU A 45 -15.80 8.18 9.90
CA LEU A 45 -16.75 7.97 8.81
C LEU A 45 -17.56 6.71 9.15
N PRO A 46 -18.78 6.87 9.70
CA PRO A 46 -19.64 5.74 10.06
C PRO A 46 -19.89 4.77 8.89
N GLU A 47 -19.78 5.26 7.66
CA GLU A 47 -19.98 4.49 6.44
C GLU A 47 -18.91 3.40 6.24
N LEU A 48 -17.71 3.57 6.83
CA LEU A 48 -16.65 2.57 6.79
C LEU A 48 -16.94 1.35 7.68
N LEU A 49 -17.84 1.48 8.67
CA LEU A 49 -18.20 0.38 9.56
C LEU A 49 -18.84 -0.79 8.79
N GLY A 50 -18.51 -1.99 9.23
CA GLY A 50 -19.01 -3.25 8.67
C GLY A 50 -17.93 -4.08 8.02
N THR A 51 -18.38 -5.11 7.30
CA THR A 51 -17.51 -6.10 6.65
C THR A 51 -17.39 -5.78 5.16
N TRP A 52 -16.15 -5.84 4.67
CA TRP A 52 -15.77 -5.58 3.30
C TRP A 52 -15.00 -6.78 2.75
N THR A 53 -15.21 -7.09 1.48
CA THR A 53 -14.63 -8.25 0.81
C THR A 53 -13.99 -7.83 -0.50
N ASP A 54 -12.83 -8.38 -0.82
CA ASP A 54 -12.23 -8.24 -2.14
C ASP A 54 -12.85 -9.27 -3.11
N PRO A 55 -13.51 -8.86 -4.21
CA PRO A 55 -14.06 -9.80 -5.19
C PRO A 55 -13.00 -10.67 -5.91
N LYS A 56 -11.72 -10.29 -5.84
CA LYS A 56 -10.61 -10.98 -6.51
C LYS A 56 -9.89 -11.97 -5.60
N SER A 57 -10.15 -11.96 -4.29
CA SER A 57 -9.47 -12.79 -3.31
C SER A 57 -10.44 -13.24 -2.20
N ASN A 58 -9.91 -13.91 -1.16
CA ASN A 58 -10.67 -14.26 0.04
C ASN A 58 -10.39 -13.29 1.20
N GLU A 59 -9.85 -12.10 0.91
CA GLU A 59 -9.59 -11.09 1.93
C GLU A 59 -10.88 -10.48 2.46
N ILE A 60 -10.97 -10.41 3.79
CA ILE A 60 -12.09 -9.82 4.52
C ILE A 60 -11.56 -8.78 5.50
N TRP A 61 -12.14 -7.58 5.41
CA TRP A 61 -11.82 -6.45 6.26
C TRP A 61 -13.07 -6.07 7.05
N THR A 62 -13.05 -6.21 8.37
CA THR A 62 -14.16 -5.81 9.24
C THR A 62 -13.75 -4.64 10.11
N PHE A 63 -14.45 -3.51 9.96
CA PHE A 63 -14.22 -2.30 10.76
C PHE A 63 -15.30 -2.17 11.83
N ASP A 64 -14.89 -2.32 13.09
CA ASP A 64 -15.73 -2.09 14.26
C ASP A 64 -15.39 -0.76 14.91
N LYS A 65 -16.39 -0.06 15.44
CA LYS A 65 -16.16 1.18 16.19
C LYS A 65 -15.50 0.86 17.53
N LYS A 66 -14.31 1.43 17.77
CA LYS A 66 -13.59 1.27 19.04
C LYS A 66 -13.66 2.50 19.93
N SER A 67 -13.59 3.70 19.34
CA SER A 67 -13.70 4.97 20.06
C SER A 67 -14.38 6.06 19.22
N LYS A 68 -14.16 7.34 19.54
CA LYS A 68 -14.66 8.48 18.76
C LYS A 68 -14.00 8.56 17.37
N THR A 69 -12.72 8.19 17.27
CA THR A 69 -11.89 8.34 16.07
C THR A 69 -11.10 7.07 15.71
N GLU A 70 -11.23 6.01 16.51
CA GLU A 70 -10.54 4.73 16.30
C GLU A 70 -11.52 3.64 15.85
N TYR A 71 -11.07 2.85 14.87
CA TYR A 71 -11.68 1.58 14.50
C TYR A 71 -10.78 0.43 14.98
N LEU A 72 -11.43 -0.68 15.35
CA LEU A 72 -10.77 -1.97 15.36
C LEU A 72 -10.97 -2.60 13.99
N LEU A 73 -9.88 -2.81 13.26
CA LEU A 73 -9.89 -3.57 12.01
C LEU A 73 -9.56 -5.03 12.32
N THR A 74 -10.46 -5.95 11.99
CA THR A 74 -10.12 -7.37 11.82
C THR A 74 -9.85 -7.65 10.34
N HIS A 75 -8.63 -8.04 10.02
CA HIS A 75 -8.22 -8.51 8.70
C HIS A 75 -8.17 -10.05 8.70
N VAL A 76 -8.79 -10.67 7.71
CA VAL A 76 -8.70 -12.10 7.45
C VAL A 76 -8.24 -12.30 6.03
N ASP A 77 -7.16 -13.04 5.85
CA ASP A 77 -6.71 -13.55 4.54
C ASP A 77 -6.52 -15.05 4.67
N SER A 78 -7.13 -15.83 3.78
CA SER A 78 -6.95 -17.27 3.54
C SER A 78 -6.89 -18.17 4.79
N ASN A 79 -5.80 -18.08 5.58
CA ASN A 79 -5.54 -18.87 6.78
C ASN A 79 -5.24 -18.05 8.05
N TYR A 80 -5.13 -16.72 7.92
CA TYR A 80 -4.66 -15.84 8.97
C TYR A 80 -5.71 -14.81 9.33
N ARG A 81 -5.78 -14.50 10.63
CA ARG A 81 -6.59 -13.44 11.18
C ARG A 81 -5.70 -12.53 12.01
N ALA A 82 -5.75 -11.24 11.76
CA ALA A 82 -5.02 -10.22 12.50
C ALA A 82 -5.92 -9.04 12.85
N ASN A 83 -5.59 -8.35 13.94
CA ASN A 83 -6.29 -7.14 14.35
C ASN A 83 -5.36 -5.94 14.26
N PHE A 84 -5.91 -4.80 13.86
CA PHE A 84 -5.20 -3.53 13.74
C PHE A 84 -6.02 -2.43 14.41
N ARG A 85 -5.33 -1.47 15.02
CA ARG A 85 -5.91 -0.16 15.27
C ARG A 85 -5.90 0.57 13.94
N ALA A 86 -7.05 1.11 13.57
CA ALA A 86 -7.22 1.84 12.32
C ALA A 86 -7.69 3.25 12.63
N HIS A 87 -7.04 4.23 12.01
CA HIS A 87 -7.37 5.64 12.11
C HIS A 87 -7.55 6.22 10.71
N LEU A 88 -8.57 7.06 10.52
CA LEU A 88 -8.70 7.85 9.31
C LEU A 88 -8.11 9.24 9.56
N VAL A 89 -7.24 9.66 8.67
CA VAL A 89 -6.47 10.90 8.76
C VAL A 89 -6.84 11.80 7.59
N LYS A 90 -7.28 13.02 7.85
CA LYS A 90 -7.54 14.01 6.79
C LYS A 90 -6.33 14.91 6.61
N ILE A 91 -5.70 14.85 5.44
CA ILE A 91 -4.57 15.70 5.05
C ILE A 91 -4.93 16.41 3.74
N GLY A 92 -5.09 17.73 3.80
CA GLY A 92 -5.71 18.49 2.71
C GLY A 92 -7.14 17.98 2.47
N GLU A 93 -7.46 17.61 1.23
CA GLU A 93 -8.74 16.99 0.87
C GLU A 93 -8.69 15.46 0.81
N THR A 94 -7.53 14.86 1.06
CA THR A 94 -7.34 13.42 0.97
C THR A 94 -7.54 12.77 2.33
N ILE A 95 -8.18 11.59 2.33
CA ILE A 95 -8.33 10.75 3.51
C ILE A 95 -7.36 9.58 3.38
N PHE A 96 -6.58 9.37 4.43
CA PHE A 96 -5.66 8.25 4.56
C PHE A 96 -6.14 7.31 5.67
N LEU A 97 -5.91 6.02 5.48
CA LEU A 97 -6.07 4.99 6.49
C LEU A 97 -4.68 4.66 7.05
N ASP A 98 -4.49 4.94 8.34
CA ASP A 98 -3.31 4.55 9.11
C ASP A 98 -3.63 3.28 9.91
N LEU A 99 -2.81 2.24 9.72
CA LEU A 99 -2.93 0.95 10.39
C LEU A 99 -1.74 0.72 11.32
N PHE A 100 -2.03 0.24 12.52
CA PHE A 100 -1.03 -0.20 13.49
C PHE A 100 -1.43 -1.55 14.08
N PRO A 101 -0.55 -2.56 14.12
CA PRO A 101 -0.92 -3.90 14.56
C PRO A 101 -1.31 -3.92 16.04
N VAL A 102 -2.39 -4.63 16.37
CA VAL A 102 -2.69 -5.00 17.75
C VAL A 102 -1.82 -6.20 18.09
N LYS A 103 -1.03 -6.09 19.17
CA LYS A 103 -0.15 -7.17 19.65
C LYS A 103 -0.95 -8.48 19.77
N GLN A 104 -0.43 -9.54 19.17
CA GLN A 104 -0.93 -10.90 19.35
C GLN A 104 -0.08 -11.59 20.43
N ASP A 105 -0.74 -12.21 21.43
CA ASP A 105 -0.05 -12.86 22.55
C ASP A 105 0.51 -14.26 22.20
N ALA A 106 0.38 -14.71 20.95
CA ALA A 106 0.87 -16.01 20.51
C ALA A 106 2.30 -15.95 19.97
N GLY A 107 3.15 -16.90 20.35
CA GLY A 107 4.49 -17.09 19.78
C GLY A 107 5.62 -17.21 20.82
N ASP A 108 6.83 -17.43 20.33
CA ASP A 108 8.05 -17.47 21.15
C ASP A 108 8.41 -16.06 21.65
N TYR A 109 8.73 -15.93 22.94
CA TYR A 109 9.02 -14.63 23.56
C TYR A 109 10.29 -13.98 23.01
N LEU A 110 11.33 -14.76 22.74
CA LEU A 110 12.57 -14.24 22.17
C LEU A 110 12.29 -13.67 20.78
N TYR A 111 11.53 -14.39 19.96
CA TYR A 111 11.08 -13.88 18.66
C TYR A 111 10.25 -12.58 18.80
N GLN A 112 9.26 -12.55 19.69
CA GLN A 112 8.41 -11.36 19.89
C GLN A 112 9.21 -10.10 20.29
N MET A 113 10.28 -10.24 21.07
CA MET A 113 11.16 -9.11 21.42
C MET A 113 11.91 -8.53 20.21
N HIS A 114 12.02 -9.27 19.11
CA HIS A 114 12.66 -8.83 17.86
C HIS A 114 11.64 -8.32 16.83
N VAL A 115 10.34 -8.34 17.14
CA VAL A 115 9.29 -7.78 16.29
C VAL A 115 8.98 -6.37 16.75
N PHE A 116 9.29 -5.38 15.91
CA PHE A 116 8.95 -3.99 16.15
C PHE A 116 7.65 -3.63 15.39
N PRO A 117 6.54 -3.29 16.08
CA PRO A 117 5.31 -2.90 15.42
C PRO A 117 5.45 -1.53 14.76
N VAL A 118 4.93 -1.39 13.54
CA VAL A 118 5.07 -0.22 12.69
C VAL A 118 3.72 0.22 12.14
N HIS A 119 3.64 1.48 11.71
CA HIS A 119 2.52 2.03 11.00
C HIS A 119 2.62 1.72 9.50
N THR A 120 1.47 1.59 8.84
CA THR A 120 1.35 1.66 7.39
C THR A 120 0.22 2.61 7.05
N PHE A 121 0.34 3.34 5.96
CA PHE A 121 -0.71 4.27 5.52
C PHE A 121 -1.06 4.09 4.05
N SER A 122 -2.35 4.26 3.77
CA SER A 122 -2.91 4.06 2.44
C SER A 122 -3.95 5.15 2.15
N LYS A 123 -4.06 5.57 0.90
CA LYS A 123 -5.09 6.50 0.47
C LYS A 123 -6.42 5.76 0.38
N LEU A 124 -7.43 6.32 1.03
CA LEU A 124 -8.78 5.77 1.04
C LEU A 124 -9.68 6.66 0.19
N THR A 125 -10.33 6.06 -0.80
CA THR A 125 -11.33 6.76 -1.63
C THR A 125 -12.63 5.97 -1.73
N ALA A 126 -13.72 6.69 -1.97
CA ALA A 126 -15.11 6.22 -2.03
C ALA A 126 -15.57 5.47 -0.77
N ILE A 127 -16.67 5.91 -0.15
CA ILE A 127 -17.22 5.19 1.01
C ILE A 127 -18.73 5.17 0.88
N LYS A 128 -19.24 4.03 0.40
CA LYS A 128 -20.64 3.65 0.52
C LYS A 128 -20.77 2.14 0.37
N ASP A 129 -20.85 1.68 -0.88
CA ASP A 129 -20.96 0.26 -1.22
C ASP A 129 -19.60 -0.32 -1.70
N GLN A 130 -18.64 0.57 -1.95
CA GLN A 130 -17.29 0.25 -2.36
C GLN A 130 -16.31 1.19 -1.64
N VAL A 131 -15.18 0.64 -1.20
CA VAL A 131 -14.01 1.39 -0.73
C VAL A 131 -12.79 0.98 -1.51
N THR A 132 -11.98 1.96 -1.91
CA THR A 132 -10.70 1.73 -2.57
C THR A 132 -9.57 2.10 -1.63
N ILE A 133 -8.59 1.21 -1.50
CA ILE A 133 -7.41 1.39 -0.67
C ILE A 133 -6.19 1.35 -1.60
N ALA A 134 -5.53 2.48 -1.78
CA ALA A 134 -4.32 2.60 -2.58
C ALA A 134 -3.11 2.78 -1.66
N MET A 135 -2.18 1.84 -1.67
CA MET A 135 -0.97 1.92 -0.84
C MET A 135 0.03 2.89 -1.47
N LEU A 136 0.96 3.42 -0.68
CA LEU A 136 2.10 4.12 -1.24
C LEU A 136 2.93 3.13 -2.08
N ASP A 137 3.33 3.53 -3.28
CA ASP A 137 4.06 2.64 -4.18
C ASP A 137 5.53 2.53 -3.77
N LEU A 138 5.97 1.30 -3.48
CA LEU A 138 7.32 1.02 -3.01
C LEU A 138 8.40 1.33 -4.06
N ALA A 139 8.14 0.97 -5.32
CA ALA A 139 9.12 1.20 -6.39
C ALA A 139 9.28 2.70 -6.64
N TRP A 140 8.18 3.44 -6.74
CA TRP A 140 8.20 4.90 -6.83
C TRP A 140 8.95 5.55 -5.67
N LEU A 141 8.69 5.10 -4.43
CA LEU A 141 9.37 5.66 -3.26
C LEU A 141 10.88 5.39 -3.32
N GLU A 142 11.28 4.15 -3.61
CA GLU A 142 12.69 3.75 -3.62
C GLU A 142 13.45 4.39 -4.77
N GLU A 143 12.89 4.40 -5.98
CA GLU A 143 13.49 5.07 -7.15
C GLU A 143 13.61 6.58 -6.92
N GLY A 144 12.58 7.20 -6.35
CA GLY A 144 12.59 8.63 -6.04
C GLY A 144 13.60 9.01 -4.96
N ILE A 145 13.79 8.16 -3.94
CA ILE A 145 14.84 8.33 -2.93
C ILE A 145 16.23 8.17 -3.57
N GLU A 146 16.43 7.14 -4.38
CA GLU A 146 17.73 6.82 -4.99
C GLU A 146 18.18 7.85 -6.04
N SER A 147 17.23 8.42 -6.77
CA SER A 147 17.45 9.52 -7.70
C SER A 147 17.55 10.90 -7.04
N ASN A 148 17.36 10.98 -5.71
CA ASN A 148 17.35 12.22 -4.93
C ASN A 148 16.24 13.21 -5.36
N GLU A 149 15.12 12.68 -5.87
CA GLU A 149 13.90 13.43 -6.21
C GLU A 149 12.91 13.48 -5.04
N LEU A 150 12.94 12.47 -4.17
CA LEU A 150 12.16 12.38 -2.94
C LEU A 150 13.08 12.57 -1.73
N ASP A 151 12.73 13.58 -0.93
CA ASP A 151 13.37 13.84 0.35
C ASP A 151 12.40 13.46 1.47
N ILE A 152 12.71 12.34 2.14
CA ILE A 152 11.97 11.83 3.29
C ILE A 152 12.93 11.03 4.16
N GLU A 153 12.93 11.27 5.47
CA GLU A 153 13.80 10.50 6.36
C GLU A 153 13.39 9.03 6.40
N HIS A 154 14.37 8.17 6.17
CA HIS A 154 14.19 6.73 6.11
C HIS A 154 15.46 6.01 6.54
N ALA A 155 15.29 4.75 6.93
CA ALA A 155 16.36 3.79 7.13
C ALA A 155 16.19 2.64 6.13
N LYS A 156 17.30 2.12 5.61
CA LYS A 156 17.33 0.87 4.83
C LYS A 156 18.05 -0.21 5.61
N ALA A 157 17.39 -1.34 5.83
CA ALA A 157 18.00 -2.52 6.47
C ALA A 157 17.41 -3.80 5.86
N ASN A 158 18.27 -4.79 5.56
CA ASN A 158 17.87 -6.08 4.98
C ASN A 158 16.98 -5.96 3.72
N GLY A 159 17.24 -4.95 2.88
CA GLY A 159 16.45 -4.70 1.67
C GLY A 159 15.03 -4.17 1.94
N THR A 160 14.74 -3.72 3.16
CA THR A 160 13.48 -3.07 3.52
C THR A 160 13.73 -1.58 3.80
N THR A 161 12.94 -0.74 3.15
CA THR A 161 12.85 0.69 3.45
C THR A 161 11.87 0.90 4.61
N LEU A 162 12.28 1.64 5.63
CA LEU A 162 11.48 2.03 6.79
C LEU A 162 11.48 3.54 6.91
N LEU A 163 10.30 4.16 6.87
CA LEU A 163 10.18 5.59 7.10
C LEU A 163 10.42 5.92 8.57
N THR A 164 11.31 6.88 8.81
CA THR A 164 11.69 7.34 10.15
C THR A 164 11.32 8.81 10.39
N ALA A 165 10.88 9.50 9.33
CA ALA A 165 10.42 10.87 9.36
C ALA A 165 9.38 11.11 10.46
N SER A 166 9.41 12.32 11.02
CA SER A 166 8.42 12.76 12.00
C SER A 166 7.00 12.75 11.41
N THR A 167 5.97 12.69 12.26
CA THR A 167 4.58 12.79 11.81
C THR A 167 4.32 14.05 10.97
N GLU A 168 4.96 15.18 11.30
CA GLU A 168 4.81 16.43 10.54
C GLU A 168 5.40 16.31 9.13
N GLU A 169 6.60 15.73 9.00
CA GLU A 169 7.24 15.51 7.71
C GLU A 169 6.48 14.48 6.86
N LEU A 170 5.98 13.40 7.48
CA LEU A 170 5.11 12.43 6.81
C LEU A 170 3.85 13.12 6.27
N GLN A 171 3.20 13.97 7.06
CA GLN A 171 2.02 14.70 6.61
C GLN A 171 2.34 15.66 5.46
N ALA A 172 3.45 16.38 5.52
CA ALA A 172 3.90 17.26 4.45
C ALA A 172 4.20 16.48 3.16
N PHE A 173 4.87 15.33 3.29
CA PHE A 173 5.16 14.43 2.18
C PHE A 173 3.88 13.90 1.53
N MET A 174 2.96 13.36 2.34
CA MET A 174 1.69 12.84 1.84
C MET A 174 0.81 13.94 1.24
N LEU A 175 0.84 15.16 1.78
CA LEU A 175 0.14 16.31 1.19
C LEU A 175 0.71 16.66 -0.19
N LYS A 176 2.04 16.70 -0.33
CA LYS A 176 2.74 17.05 -1.57
C LYS A 176 2.41 16.07 -2.70
N TYR A 177 2.38 14.77 -2.40
CA TYR A 177 2.19 13.71 -3.39
C TYR A 177 0.77 13.14 -3.45
N ALA A 178 -0.18 13.67 -2.67
CA ALA A 178 -1.55 13.12 -2.59
C ALA A 178 -2.26 12.99 -3.96
N ASN A 179 -1.92 13.85 -4.92
CA ASN A 179 -2.52 13.90 -6.25
C ASN A 179 -1.60 13.34 -7.34
N ASP A 180 -0.41 12.84 -6.99
CA ASP A 180 0.46 12.15 -7.91
C ASP A 180 -0.02 10.71 -8.05
N ALA A 181 -0.49 10.33 -9.23
CA ALA A 181 -0.95 8.98 -9.48
C ALA A 181 0.19 7.95 -9.40
N ALA A 182 1.44 8.34 -9.68
CA ALA A 182 2.59 7.44 -9.61
C ALA A 182 2.99 7.13 -8.16
N ALA A 183 2.62 7.98 -7.21
CA ALA A 183 2.93 7.77 -5.80
C ALA A 183 2.14 6.62 -5.16
N PHE A 184 1.08 6.14 -5.81
CA PHE A 184 0.19 5.13 -5.26
C PHE A 184 0.09 3.91 -6.16
N SER A 185 0.02 2.74 -5.53
CA SER A 185 -0.20 1.48 -6.21
C SER A 185 -1.59 1.43 -6.85
N ASP A 186 -1.80 0.45 -7.73
CA ASP A 186 -3.16 0.05 -8.11
C ASP A 186 -4.01 -0.20 -6.85
N PRO A 187 -5.24 0.34 -6.77
CA PRO A 187 -6.04 0.25 -5.57
C PRO A 187 -6.62 -1.15 -5.38
N LEU A 188 -6.58 -1.62 -4.13
CA LEU A 188 -7.45 -2.68 -3.65
C LEU A 188 -8.88 -2.15 -3.63
N VAL A 189 -9.81 -2.88 -4.24
CA VAL A 189 -11.23 -2.49 -4.33
C VAL A 189 -12.05 -3.46 -3.51
N LEU A 190 -12.54 -2.99 -2.36
CA LEU A 190 -13.37 -3.79 -1.46
C LEU A 190 -14.85 -3.42 -1.62
N GLN A 191 -15.70 -4.43 -1.62
CA GLN A 191 -17.15 -4.28 -1.65
C GLN A 191 -17.73 -4.54 -0.27
N LYS A 192 -18.71 -3.73 0.12
CA LYS A 192 -19.40 -3.94 1.38
C LYS A 192 -20.21 -5.23 1.31
N SER A 193 -20.02 -6.12 2.28
CA SER A 193 -20.89 -7.27 2.43
C SER A 193 -22.32 -6.77 2.71
N GLN A 194 -23.29 -7.39 2.04
CA GLN A 194 -24.71 -7.17 2.32
C GLN A 194 -25.08 -7.63 3.72
#